data_AF-A0A349CW11-F1
#
_entry.id   AF-A0A349CW11-F1
#
_cell.length_a   1.000
_cell.length_b   1.000
_cell.length_c   1.000
_cell.angle_alpha   90.00
_cell.angle_beta   90.00
_cell.angle_gamma   90.00
#
_symmetry.space_group_name_H-M   'P 1'
#
loop_
_entity.id
_entity.type
_entity.pdbx_description
1 polymer ?
#
loop_
_entity_poly.entity_id
_entity_poly.type
_entity_poly.pdbx_seq_one_letter_code
_entity_poly.pdbx_strand_id
1 'polypeptide(L)'
;SFHDGPRWLRRPLAGAYLSAYVLVVGAALGHWPLFGSNLAMRAEAWQAVSASVHRTRADTHDDIDLAFHIGERHRIVAVGAEHMTISMRPFADARLFAARVRKGFHTVVMHWPHDFPPIRWDRRLLRRLRRRSVARRARPDHHLAA
;
A
#
# COMPACT_ATOMS: atom_id res chain seq x y z
N SER A 1 -17.54 2.24 4.41
CA SER A 1 -18.31 1.47 5.41
C SER A 1 -18.46 0.04 4.94
N PHE A 2 -18.92 -0.86 5.81
CA PHE A 2 -19.40 -2.16 5.36
C PHE A 2 -20.76 -2.07 4.66
N HIS A 3 -21.04 -2.94 3.68
CA HIS A 3 -22.37 -3.03 3.04
C HIS A 3 -23.32 -4.04 3.69
N ASP A 4 -22.79 -5.01 4.44
CA ASP A 4 -23.48 -6.10 5.14
C ASP A 4 -23.36 -5.99 6.68
N GLY A 5 -23.99 -6.92 7.42
CA GLY A 5 -23.98 -6.99 8.89
C GLY A 5 -24.75 -5.88 9.63
N PRO A 6 -24.64 -5.80 10.97
CA PRO A 6 -25.42 -4.87 11.80
C PRO A 6 -25.11 -3.41 11.45
N ARG A 7 -26.14 -2.62 11.14
CA ARG A 7 -26.00 -1.23 10.62
C ARG A 7 -25.13 -0.33 11.52
N TRP A 8 -25.27 -0.47 12.84
CA TRP A 8 -24.53 0.30 13.83
C TRP A 8 -23.02 -0.03 13.87
N LEU A 9 -22.61 -1.22 13.40
CA LEU A 9 -21.20 -1.63 13.28
C LEU A 9 -20.53 -1.18 11.98
N ARG A 10 -21.30 -0.96 10.91
CA ARG A 10 -20.76 -0.85 9.55
C ARG A 10 -19.74 0.27 9.34
N ARG A 11 -19.94 1.42 9.98
CA ARG A 11 -19.04 2.58 9.90
C ARG A 11 -17.90 2.50 10.92
N PRO A 12 -18.15 2.35 12.23
CA PRO A 12 -17.08 2.35 13.22
C PRO A 12 -16.10 1.20 13.01
N LEU A 13 -16.59 -0.03 12.77
CA LEU A 13 -15.71 -1.17 12.56
C LEU A 13 -14.91 -1.05 11.27
N ALA A 14 -15.51 -0.52 10.19
CA ALA A 14 -14.77 -0.28 8.95
C ALA A 14 -13.67 0.77 9.14
N GLY A 15 -13.98 1.84 9.88
CA GLY A 15 -12.99 2.87 10.24
C GLY A 15 -11.84 2.28 11.03
N ALA A 16 -12.13 1.50 12.08
CA ALA A 16 -11.12 0.83 12.90
C ALA A 16 -10.27 -0.14 12.08
N TYR A 17 -10.90 -1.01 11.29
CA TYR A 17 -10.24 -2.01 10.45
C TYR A 17 -9.31 -1.37 9.41
N LEU A 18 -9.81 -0.39 8.65
CA LEU A 18 -9.03 0.29 7.62
C LEU A 18 -7.91 1.15 8.23
N SER A 19 -8.15 1.81 9.36
CA SER A 19 -7.11 2.58 10.05
C SER A 19 -6.00 1.68 10.57
N ALA A 20 -6.35 0.56 11.20
CA ALA A 20 -5.37 -0.43 11.65
C ALA A 20 -4.55 -0.99 10.48
N TYR A 21 -5.21 -1.34 9.38
CA TYR A 21 -4.54 -1.77 8.16
C TYR A 21 -3.55 -0.72 7.63
N VAL A 22 -4.00 0.53 7.48
CA VAL A 22 -3.16 1.63 6.98
C VAL A 22 -1.96 1.89 7.88
N LEU A 23 -2.15 1.89 9.20
CA LEU A 23 -1.06 2.14 10.16
C LEU A 23 -0.04 1.00 10.16
N VAL A 24 -0.50 -0.25 10.31
CA VAL A 24 0.38 -1.41 10.45
C VAL A 24 1.12 -1.71 9.14
N VAL A 25 0.39 -1.81 8.04
CA VAL A 25 0.98 -2.11 6.72
C VAL A 25 1.76 -0.90 6.21
N GLY A 26 1.25 0.31 6.43
CA GLY A 26 1.96 1.54 6.05
C GLY A 26 3.30 1.71 6.78
N ALA A 27 3.39 1.30 8.05
CA ALA A 27 4.65 1.25 8.77
C ALA A 27 5.62 0.24 8.14
N ALA A 28 5.19 -0.98 7.83
CA ALA A 28 6.05 -1.97 7.18
C ALA A 28 6.56 -1.47 5.80
N LEU A 29 5.71 -0.80 5.03
CA LEU A 29 6.02 -0.32 3.69
C LEU A 29 6.80 1.02 3.64
N GLY A 30 6.60 1.88 4.63
CA GLY A 30 7.03 3.29 4.62
C GLY A 30 6.20 4.21 3.71
N HIS A 31 5.04 3.76 3.24
CA HIS A 31 4.12 4.54 2.42
C HIS A 31 2.69 4.04 2.51
N TRP A 32 1.78 4.76 1.86
CA TRP A 32 0.39 4.36 1.74
C TRP A 32 0.28 2.94 1.15
N PRO A 33 -0.47 2.02 1.80
CA PRO A 33 -0.67 0.67 1.28
C PRO A 33 -1.69 0.65 0.13
N LEU A 34 -1.69 -0.43 -0.65
CA LEU A 34 -2.77 -0.72 -1.58
C LEU A 34 -3.90 -1.44 -0.86
N PHE A 35 -5.11 -1.35 -1.40
CA PHE A 35 -6.24 -2.13 -0.91
C PHE A 35 -6.95 -2.71 -2.13
N GLY A 36 -6.92 -4.02 -2.30
CA GLY A 36 -7.18 -4.72 -3.57
C GLY A 36 -8.55 -4.42 -4.16
N SER A 37 -9.56 -4.37 -3.31
CA SER A 37 -10.92 -4.07 -3.75
C SER A 37 -11.14 -2.60 -4.15
N ASN A 38 -10.20 -1.69 -3.88
CA ASN A 38 -10.35 -0.28 -4.17
C ASN A 38 -9.01 0.36 -4.56
N LEU A 39 -8.48 -0.04 -5.72
CA LEU A 39 -7.26 0.53 -6.28
C LEU A 39 -7.40 0.77 -7.79
N ALA A 40 -6.65 1.74 -8.27
CA ALA A 40 -6.37 1.93 -9.69
C ALA A 40 -4.86 2.15 -9.84
N MET A 41 -4.28 1.59 -10.89
CA MET A 41 -2.88 1.80 -11.24
C MET A 41 -2.72 1.95 -12.74
N ARG A 42 -1.67 2.66 -13.14
CA ARG A 42 -1.31 2.79 -14.55
C ARG A 42 -0.78 1.45 -15.07
N ALA A 43 -1.11 1.10 -16.31
CA ALA A 43 -0.61 -0.14 -16.94
C ALA A 43 0.93 -0.20 -16.96
N GLU A 44 1.60 0.93 -17.22
CA GLU A 44 3.06 1.05 -17.17
C GLU A 44 3.64 0.72 -15.77
N ALA A 45 2.95 1.12 -14.71
CA ALA A 45 3.38 0.85 -13.34
C ALA A 45 3.25 -0.64 -13.01
N TRP A 46 2.21 -1.31 -13.53
CA TRP A 46 2.04 -2.76 -13.42
C TRP A 46 3.14 -3.50 -14.19
N GLN A 47 3.35 -3.17 -15.47
CA GLN A 47 4.37 -3.80 -16.31
C GLN A 47 5.77 -3.69 -15.69
N ALA A 48 6.07 -2.55 -15.04
CA ALA A 48 7.36 -2.33 -14.37
C ALA A 48 7.62 -3.25 -13.16
N VAL A 49 6.58 -3.86 -12.57
CA VAL A 49 6.71 -4.67 -11.35
C VAL A 49 6.17 -6.09 -11.48
N SER A 50 5.42 -6.42 -12.54
CA SER A 50 4.70 -7.69 -12.67
C SER A 50 5.61 -8.92 -12.66
N ALA A 51 6.88 -8.76 -13.05
CA ALA A 51 7.89 -9.82 -13.02
C ALA A 51 8.46 -10.06 -11.61
N SER A 52 8.34 -9.10 -10.70
CA SER A 52 8.84 -9.18 -9.32
C SER A 52 7.77 -9.61 -8.33
N VAL A 53 6.50 -9.38 -8.63
CA VAL A 53 5.34 -9.73 -7.79
C VAL A 53 5.15 -11.26 -7.72
N HIS A 54 4.87 -11.78 -6.53
CA HIS A 54 4.72 -13.20 -6.24
C HIS A 54 3.31 -13.73 -6.60
N ARG A 55 2.97 -13.71 -7.89
CA ARG A 55 1.61 -14.01 -8.41
C ARG A 55 1.11 -15.44 -8.16
N THR A 56 2.00 -16.41 -7.99
CA THR A 56 1.67 -17.83 -7.88
C THR A 56 1.70 -18.36 -6.44
N ARG A 57 2.03 -17.50 -5.46
CA ARG A 57 2.18 -17.89 -4.06
C ARG A 57 0.87 -17.78 -3.30
N ALA A 58 0.32 -18.92 -2.88
CA ALA A 58 -0.93 -18.97 -2.11
C ALA A 58 -0.80 -18.38 -0.70
N ASP A 59 0.42 -18.33 -0.15
CA ASP A 59 0.77 -17.81 1.17
C ASP A 59 1.12 -16.30 1.17
N THR A 60 1.04 -15.64 0.02
CA THR A 60 1.35 -14.20 -0.13
C THR A 60 0.10 -13.34 -0.29
N HIS A 61 -0.03 -12.32 0.56
CA HIS A 61 -1.08 -11.30 0.46
C HIS A 61 -0.73 -10.35 -0.68
N ASP A 62 -1.32 -10.65 -1.83
CA ASP A 62 -1.30 -9.91 -3.10
C ASP A 62 -1.19 -8.38 -2.97
N ASP A 63 -2.08 -7.72 -2.26
CA ASP A 63 -2.08 -6.25 -2.15
C ASP A 63 -0.84 -5.71 -1.45
N ILE A 64 -0.38 -6.40 -0.41
CA ILE A 64 0.79 -6.02 0.38
C ILE A 64 2.05 -6.25 -0.46
N ASP A 65 2.17 -7.41 -1.11
CA ASP A 65 3.27 -7.77 -2.02
C ASP A 65 3.36 -6.77 -3.19
N LEU A 66 2.24 -6.48 -3.83
CA LEU A 66 2.16 -5.48 -4.88
C LEU A 66 2.58 -4.09 -4.38
N ALA A 67 2.17 -3.71 -3.17
CA ALA A 67 2.55 -2.44 -2.57
C ALA A 67 4.06 -2.36 -2.28
N PHE A 68 4.71 -3.47 -1.89
CA PHE A 68 6.17 -3.54 -1.76
C PHE A 68 6.83 -3.17 -3.10
N HIS A 69 6.43 -3.81 -4.20
CA HIS A 69 7.08 -3.56 -5.49
C HIS A 69 6.71 -2.22 -6.12
N ILE A 70 5.43 -1.83 -6.14
CA ILE A 70 5.00 -0.54 -6.71
C ILE A 70 5.63 0.63 -5.94
N GLY A 71 5.61 0.57 -4.61
CA GLY A 71 6.03 1.67 -3.75
C GLY A 71 7.53 1.97 -3.75
N GLU A 72 8.34 1.11 -4.37
CA GLU A 72 9.78 1.35 -4.58
C GLU A 72 10.06 2.49 -5.54
N ARG A 73 9.25 2.62 -6.59
CA ARG A 73 9.48 3.54 -7.71
C ARG A 73 8.30 4.45 -7.99
N HIS A 74 7.08 4.02 -7.69
CA HIS A 74 5.86 4.76 -7.95
C HIS A 74 5.28 5.35 -6.66
N ARG A 75 4.52 6.43 -6.79
CA ARG A 75 3.82 7.06 -5.67
C ARG A 75 2.44 6.44 -5.56
N ILE A 76 2.11 5.96 -4.37
CA ILE A 76 0.76 5.51 -4.01
C ILE A 76 0.10 6.64 -3.22
N VAL A 77 -1.12 7.02 -3.61
CA VAL A 77 -1.91 8.06 -2.95
C VAL A 77 -3.34 7.58 -2.76
N ALA A 78 -3.96 7.96 -1.65
CA ALA A 78 -5.39 7.87 -1.50
C ALA A 78 -6.07 8.97 -2.33
N VAL A 79 -7.08 8.61 -3.11
CA VAL A 79 -7.92 9.56 -3.85
C VAL A 79 -9.30 9.55 -3.19
N GLY A 80 -9.75 10.72 -2.73
CA GLY A 80 -11.05 10.88 -2.10
C GLY A 80 -12.11 11.19 -3.15
N ALA A 81 -12.86 10.19 -3.59
CA ALA A 81 -14.04 10.43 -4.43
C ALA A 81 -15.12 9.35 -4.30
N GLU A 82 -14.76 8.07 -4.10
CA GLU A 82 -15.76 7.02 -3.93
C GLU A 82 -15.48 6.12 -2.72
N HIS A 83 -16.46 6.04 -1.82
CA HIS A 83 -16.48 5.06 -0.75
C HIS A 83 -16.92 3.72 -1.33
N MET A 84 -15.98 2.99 -1.96
CA MET A 84 -16.17 1.56 -2.17
C MET A 84 -16.47 0.90 -0.82
N THR A 85 -17.63 0.28 -0.70
CA THR A 85 -18.01 -0.43 0.51
C THR A 85 -17.37 -1.80 0.52
N ILE A 86 -16.82 -2.19 1.66
CA ILE A 86 -16.21 -3.50 1.88
C ILE A 86 -17.22 -4.46 2.52
N SER A 87 -16.99 -5.78 2.46
CA SER A 87 -17.84 -6.76 3.16
C SER A 87 -17.31 -7.04 4.58
N MET A 88 -18.20 -7.36 5.51
CA MET A 88 -17.88 -7.85 6.87
C MET A 88 -17.43 -9.31 6.85
N ARG A 89 -17.32 -9.93 5.68
CA ARG A 89 -16.81 -11.31 5.48
C ARG A 89 -15.53 -11.62 6.26
N PRO A 90 -14.55 -10.70 6.41
CA PRO A 90 -13.38 -10.97 7.24
C PRO A 90 -13.72 -11.33 8.69
N PHE A 91 -14.84 -10.83 9.23
CA PHE A 91 -15.29 -11.02 10.60
C PHE A 91 -16.29 -12.16 10.78
N ALA A 92 -16.70 -12.83 9.70
CA ALA A 92 -17.63 -13.96 9.78
C ALA A 92 -16.99 -15.23 10.39
N ASP A 93 -15.66 -15.37 10.29
CA ASP A 93 -14.90 -16.49 10.83
C ASP A 93 -13.53 -16.03 11.33
N ALA A 94 -13.28 -16.20 12.63
CA ALA A 94 -12.04 -15.82 13.29
C ALA A 94 -10.81 -16.59 12.76
N ARG A 95 -10.97 -17.86 12.37
CA ARG A 95 -9.88 -18.67 11.79
C ARG A 95 -9.48 -18.14 10.42
N LEU A 96 -10.46 -17.78 9.59
CA LEU A 96 -10.19 -17.17 8.28
C LEU A 96 -9.58 -15.76 8.44
N PHE A 97 -10.01 -15.00 9.45
CA PHE A 97 -9.38 -13.72 9.79
C PHE A 97 -7.91 -13.90 10.18
N ALA A 98 -7.63 -14.81 11.12
CA ALA A 98 -6.28 -15.12 11.57
C ALA A 98 -5.40 -15.61 10.41
N ALA A 99 -5.95 -16.42 9.50
CA ALA A 99 -5.25 -16.85 8.30
C ALA A 99 -4.85 -15.66 7.40
N ARG A 100 -5.74 -14.67 7.20
CA ARG A 100 -5.43 -13.42 6.46
C ARG A 100 -4.34 -12.61 7.13
N VAL A 101 -4.41 -12.46 8.46
CA VAL A 101 -3.40 -11.74 9.24
C VAL A 101 -2.04 -12.44 9.13
N ARG A 102 -1.99 -13.76 9.32
CA ARG A 102 -0.77 -14.57 9.15
C ARG A 102 -0.19 -14.43 7.75
N LYS A 103 -1.04 -14.45 6.71
CA LYS A 103 -0.65 -14.25 5.32
C LYS A 103 -0.01 -12.88 5.10
N GLY A 104 -0.59 -11.83 5.69
CA GLY A 104 -0.02 -10.48 5.68
C GLY A 104 1.34 -10.40 6.37
N PHE A 105 1.47 -10.99 7.57
CA PHE A 105 2.76 -11.06 8.28
C PHE A 105 3.82 -11.82 7.49
N HIS A 106 3.47 -12.99 6.96
CA HIS A 106 4.36 -13.78 6.10
C HIS A 106 4.86 -12.94 4.91
N THR A 107 3.95 -12.20 4.27
CA THR A 107 4.28 -11.32 3.14
C THR A 107 5.24 -10.20 3.52
N VAL A 108 5.10 -9.60 4.71
CA VAL A 108 6.06 -8.60 5.18
C VAL A 108 7.43 -9.23 5.45
N VAL A 109 7.45 -10.36 6.16
CA VAL A 109 8.69 -11.01 6.60
C VAL A 109 9.47 -11.60 5.43
N MET A 110 8.80 -12.13 4.39
CA MET A 110 9.50 -12.68 3.21
C MET A 110 10.30 -11.62 2.43
N HIS A 111 10.01 -10.34 2.60
CA HIS A 111 10.78 -9.24 2.00
C HIS A 111 12.03 -8.86 2.83
N TRP A 112 12.20 -9.41 4.03
CA TRP A 112 13.35 -9.15 4.88
C TRP A 112 14.55 -10.03 4.49
N PRO A 113 15.79 -9.54 4.66
CA PRO A 113 16.17 -8.28 5.32
C PRO A 113 16.14 -7.04 4.40
N HIS A 114 16.02 -7.23 3.09
CA HIS A 114 16.18 -6.15 2.09
C HIS A 114 15.21 -4.99 2.27
N ASP A 115 13.99 -5.28 2.75
CA ASP A 115 12.94 -4.31 3.00
C ASP A 115 12.53 -4.26 4.49
N PHE A 116 13.46 -4.56 5.39
CA PHE A 116 13.26 -4.28 6.81
C PHE A 116 12.90 -2.78 6.99
N PRO A 117 11.88 -2.41 7.80
CA PRO A 117 11.22 -1.10 7.65
C PRO A 117 12.17 0.10 7.76
N PRO A 118 13.06 0.23 8.77
CA PRO A 118 14.03 1.33 8.82
C PRO A 118 14.89 1.45 7.55
N ILE A 119 15.44 0.33 7.08
CA ILE A 119 16.28 0.27 5.87
C ILE A 119 15.49 0.72 4.63
N ARG A 120 14.25 0.23 4.51
CA ARG A 120 13.35 0.59 3.41
C ARG A 120 12.97 2.07 3.47
N TRP A 121 12.68 2.60 4.64
CA TRP A 121 12.31 4.00 4.84
C TRP A 121 13.44 4.92 4.41
N ASP A 122 14.67 4.65 4.83
CA ASP A 122 15.86 5.40 4.47
C ASP A 122 16.10 5.38 2.97
N ARG A 123 16.08 4.19 2.35
CA ARG A 123 16.22 4.02 0.89
C ARG A 123 15.19 4.86 0.15
N ARG A 124 13.94 4.90 0.62
CA ARG A 124 12.86 5.65 -0.01
C ARG A 124 12.98 7.15 0.22
N LEU A 125 13.38 7.59 1.40
CA LEU A 125 13.65 9.00 1.69
C LEU A 125 14.76 9.52 0.80
N LEU A 126 15.89 8.82 0.72
CA LEU A 126 17.02 9.18 -0.14
C LEU A 126 16.62 9.26 -1.62
N ARG A 127 15.84 8.30 -2.12
CA ARG A 127 15.29 8.36 -3.49
C ARG A 127 14.39 9.57 -3.72
N ARG A 128 13.52 9.91 -2.76
CA ARG A 128 12.64 11.09 -2.84
C ARG A 128 13.45 12.39 -2.89
N LEU A 129 14.47 12.52 -2.04
CA LEU A 129 15.35 13.68 -2.02
C LEU A 129 16.12 13.82 -3.34
N ARG A 130 16.72 12.74 -3.85
CA ARG A 130 17.42 12.74 -5.14
C ARG A 130 16.51 13.19 -6.29
N ARG A 131 15.28 12.67 -6.37
CA ARG A 131 14.30 13.08 -7.39
C ARG A 131 13.95 14.57 -7.30
N ARG A 132 13.78 15.10 -6.09
CA ARG A 132 13.53 16.54 -5.87
C ARG A 132 14.72 17.40 -6.33
N SER A 133 15.95 16.98 -6.03
CA SER A 133 17.16 17.71 -6.44
C SER A 133 17.35 17.71 -7.96
N VAL A 134 17.03 16.61 -8.65
CA VAL A 134 17.04 16.55 -10.13
C VAL A 134 15.95 17.47 -10.71
N ALA A 135 14.73 17.39 -10.20
CA ALA A 135 13.62 18.24 -10.64
C ALA A 135 13.89 19.74 -10.41
N ARG A 136 14.57 20.10 -9.31
CA ARG A 136 14.97 21.50 -9.04
C ARG A 136 16.00 22.00 -10.04
N ARG A 137 16.99 21.17 -10.40
CA ARG A 137 18.02 21.52 -11.39
C ARG A 137 17.50 21.58 -12.83
N ALA A 138 16.44 20.82 -13.13
CA ALA A 138 15.82 20.80 -14.45
C ALA A 138 14.78 21.92 -14.66
N ARG A 139 14.44 22.71 -13.63
CA ARG A 139 13.61 23.91 -13.82
C ARG A 139 14.48 25.01 -14.44
N PRO A 140 14.21 25.47 -15.67
CA PRO A 140 14.90 26.62 -16.23
C PRO A 140 14.59 27.85 -15.37
N ASP A 141 15.62 28.64 -15.07
CA ASP A 141 15.52 29.89 -14.32
C ASP A 141 14.72 30.93 -15.12
N HIS A 142 13.40 30.91 -15.01
CA HIS A 142 12.55 32.01 -15.46
C HIS A 142 12.53 33.11 -14.40
N HIS A 143 13.67 33.74 -14.12
CA HIS A 143 13.73 35.02 -13.41
C HIS A 143 15.05 35.74 -13.73
N LEU A 144 15.00 36.65 -14.71
CA LEU A 144 15.63 37.99 -14.71
C LEU A 144 15.40 38.63 -16.10
N ALA A 145 14.22 39.24 -16.27
CA ALA A 145 13.98 40.29 -17.25
C ALA A 145 12.74 41.07 -16.79
N ALA A 146 12.96 42.05 -15.93
CA ALA A 146 12.04 43.15 -15.64
C ALA A 146 12.91 44.40 -15.44
#